data_AF-L0AX49-F1
#
_entry.id   AF-L0AX49-F1
#
_cell.length_a   1.000
_cell.length_b   1.000
_cell.length_c   1.000
_cell.angle_alpha   90.00
_cell.angle_beta   90.00
_cell.angle_gamma   90.00
#
_symmetry.space_group_name_H-M   'P 1'
#
loop_
_entity.id
_entity.type
_entity.pdbx_description
1 polymer ?
#
loop_
_entity_poly.entity_id
_entity_poly.type
_entity_poly.pdbx_seq_one_letter_code
_entity_poly.pdbx_strand_id
1 'polypeptide(L)'
;MNSVVFLQGLFLFIILSFKYADTVPGDIKDPIELDLSDELPDKVKIIPSVKFSGGSNYLVMKKHRSTHTIGAVVDKENLLVNSSEENMGRYVLVVPIGDGSRYVRVVTRSRTGSNYFTAVDEFIKGPSNFGYSRVSRISLDLDILTQQSSNLISIDVFPDPYSPQSVTAKFTVNKEMMHQAVIGRVKYGKYVVNDGVEGLIERSVTWEGGPDDPRITILSLYKDGMYYEIRYVFETEPDEGFHNYSDKIRLIHSYE
;
A
#
# COMPACT_ATOMS: atom_id res chain seq x y z
N MET A 1 21.33 -65.77 17.68
CA MET A 1 21.85 -64.46 17.20
C MET A 1 21.06 -64.06 15.96
N ASN A 2 21.00 -62.77 15.63
CA ASN A 2 20.42 -62.19 14.40
C ASN A 2 18.87 -62.13 14.30
N SER A 3 18.20 -61.42 15.23
CA SER A 3 16.76 -61.09 15.07
C SER A 3 16.34 -59.69 15.53
N VAL A 4 17.27 -58.84 16.01
CA VAL A 4 16.95 -57.55 16.67
C VAL A 4 17.14 -56.33 15.76
N VAL A 5 17.83 -56.47 14.62
CA VAL A 5 18.27 -55.33 13.77
C VAL A 5 17.15 -54.80 12.85
N PHE A 6 16.11 -55.59 12.55
CA PHE A 6 15.12 -55.22 11.53
C PHE A 6 14.07 -54.19 11.97
N LEU A 7 13.90 -53.94 13.27
CA LEU A 7 12.80 -53.11 13.77
C LEU A 7 13.11 -51.59 13.82
N GLN A 8 14.38 -51.20 13.84
CA GLN A 8 14.77 -49.78 13.86
C GLN A 8 14.70 -49.10 12.48
N GLY A 9 14.82 -49.85 11.39
CA GLY A 9 14.74 -49.30 10.02
C GLY A 9 13.34 -48.79 9.64
N LEU A 10 12.29 -49.42 10.15
CA LEU A 10 10.90 -49.07 9.80
C LEU A 10 10.46 -47.73 10.43
N PHE A 11 10.97 -47.40 11.61
CA PHE A 11 10.60 -46.18 12.33
C PHE A 11 11.16 -44.91 11.67
N LEU A 12 12.30 -45.02 10.97
CA LEU A 12 12.93 -43.88 10.28
C LEU A 12 12.13 -43.44 9.04
N PHE A 13 11.49 -44.37 8.33
CA PHE A 13 10.66 -44.06 7.17
C PHE A 13 9.37 -43.33 7.56
N ILE A 14 8.72 -43.73 8.67
CA ILE A 14 7.50 -43.06 9.15
C ILE A 14 7.78 -41.58 9.49
N ILE A 15 8.92 -41.28 10.13
CA ILE A 15 9.29 -39.90 10.49
C ILE A 15 9.60 -39.04 9.25
N LEU A 16 10.13 -39.64 8.18
CA LEU A 16 10.34 -38.94 6.90
C LEU A 16 9.03 -38.68 6.14
N SER A 17 8.04 -39.57 6.22
CA SER A 17 6.73 -39.39 5.59
C SER A 17 5.96 -38.17 6.13
N PHE A 18 6.11 -37.84 7.42
CA PHE A 18 5.47 -36.65 8.01
C PHE A 18 6.11 -35.31 7.63
N LYS A 19 7.23 -35.29 6.89
CA LYS A 19 7.81 -34.04 6.36
C LYS A 19 7.23 -33.61 5.01
N TYR A 20 6.48 -34.48 4.35
CA TYR A 20 5.58 -34.14 3.26
C TYR A 20 4.14 -34.11 3.77
N ALA A 21 3.92 -33.30 4.82
CA ALA A 21 2.59 -32.75 5.02
C ALA A 21 2.35 -31.77 3.86
N ASP A 22 1.75 -32.26 2.78
CA ASP A 22 1.22 -31.42 1.70
C ASP A 22 0.46 -30.28 2.36
N THR A 23 0.91 -29.03 2.13
CA THR A 23 0.15 -27.87 2.55
C THR A 23 -1.10 -27.86 1.71
N VAL A 24 -2.17 -28.44 2.27
CA VAL A 24 -3.50 -28.57 1.66
C VAL A 24 -3.81 -27.27 0.92
N PRO A 25 -4.24 -27.33 -0.36
CA PRO A 25 -4.64 -26.15 -1.12
C PRO A 25 -5.53 -25.29 -0.24
N GLY A 26 -5.10 -24.04 0.01
CA GLY A 26 -5.74 -23.21 1.04
C GLY A 26 -7.23 -23.07 0.73
N ASP A 27 -8.06 -23.39 1.73
CA ASP A 27 -9.52 -23.54 1.56
C ASP A 27 -10.10 -22.43 0.66
N ILE A 28 -10.76 -22.85 -0.43
CA ILE A 28 -11.46 -21.94 -1.34
C ILE A 28 -12.50 -21.20 -0.52
N LYS A 29 -12.44 -19.87 -0.54
CA LYS A 29 -13.32 -19.01 0.27
C LYS A 29 -14.56 -18.65 -0.50
N ASP A 30 -15.70 -18.72 0.18
CA ASP A 30 -16.97 -18.23 -0.32
C ASP A 30 -16.87 -16.72 -0.63
N PRO A 31 -17.02 -16.30 -1.90
CA PRO A 31 -16.98 -14.90 -2.26
C PRO A 31 -18.29 -14.21 -1.86
N ILE A 32 -18.18 -13.12 -1.09
CA ILE A 32 -19.29 -12.23 -0.76
C ILE A 32 -19.29 -11.09 -1.77
N GLU A 33 -20.30 -11.01 -2.62
CA GLU A 33 -20.52 -9.81 -3.44
C GLU A 33 -20.82 -8.61 -2.54
N LEU A 34 -20.18 -7.48 -2.83
CA LEU A 34 -20.32 -6.24 -2.06
C LEU A 34 -20.77 -5.13 -3.01
N ASP A 35 -22.05 -4.78 -2.97
CA ASP A 35 -22.54 -3.52 -3.50
C ASP A 35 -22.34 -2.41 -2.44
N LEU A 36 -21.79 -1.28 -2.87
CA LEU A 36 -21.54 -0.09 -2.05
C LEU A 36 -22.76 0.85 -1.94
N SER A 37 -23.87 0.54 -2.61
CA SER A 37 -25.14 1.26 -2.57
C SER A 37 -26.29 0.52 -1.86
N ASP A 38 -26.19 -0.80 -1.65
CA ASP A 38 -27.25 -1.62 -1.04
C ASP A 38 -27.01 -1.91 0.46
N GLU A 39 -27.83 -2.78 1.05
CA GLU A 39 -27.69 -3.23 2.42
C GLU A 39 -26.41 -4.06 2.64
N LEU A 40 -25.72 -3.81 3.75
CA LEU A 40 -24.44 -4.44 4.06
C LEU A 40 -24.60 -5.94 4.35
N PRO A 41 -23.91 -6.85 3.63
CA PRO A 41 -24.02 -8.29 3.90
C PRO A 41 -23.56 -8.67 5.32
N ASP A 42 -24.32 -9.55 6.01
CA ASP A 42 -24.11 -10.01 7.41
C ASP A 42 -22.68 -10.39 7.81
N LYS A 43 -21.84 -10.77 6.83
CA LYS A 43 -20.48 -11.27 7.02
C LYS A 43 -19.42 -10.19 6.84
N VAL A 44 -19.80 -9.00 6.37
CA VAL A 44 -18.98 -7.81 6.20
C VAL A 44 -19.29 -6.83 7.34
N LYS A 45 -18.28 -6.09 7.80
CA LYS A 45 -18.45 -4.96 8.70
C LYS A 45 -17.79 -3.72 8.12
N ILE A 46 -18.34 -2.56 8.47
CA ILE A 46 -17.72 -1.26 8.22
C ILE A 46 -16.96 -0.84 9.48
N ILE A 47 -15.77 -0.26 9.33
CA ILE A 47 -15.09 0.53 10.37
C ILE A 47 -14.68 1.89 9.78
N PRO A 48 -14.66 2.99 10.55
CA PRO A 48 -14.09 4.26 10.07
C PRO A 48 -12.62 4.11 9.67
N SER A 49 -12.17 4.88 8.68
CA SER A 49 -10.74 5.05 8.39
C SER A 49 -10.11 6.04 9.38
N VAL A 50 -8.85 5.80 9.74
CA VAL A 50 -8.06 6.72 10.57
C VAL A 50 -7.37 7.75 9.68
N LYS A 51 -6.87 7.31 8.50
CA LYS A 51 -6.19 8.16 7.52
C LYS A 51 -7.14 9.10 6.75
N PHE A 52 -8.34 8.65 6.40
CA PHE A 52 -9.28 9.40 5.55
C PHE A 52 -10.51 9.84 6.35
N SER A 53 -10.68 11.16 6.56
CA SER A 53 -11.85 11.71 7.25
C SER A 53 -13.14 11.36 6.52
N GLY A 54 -14.15 10.85 7.24
CA GLY A 54 -15.38 10.32 6.65
C GLY A 54 -15.22 9.00 5.87
N GLY A 55 -14.00 8.49 5.74
CA GLY A 55 -13.71 7.23 5.05
C GLY A 55 -14.25 6.01 5.81
N SER A 56 -14.71 5.01 5.06
CA SER A 56 -15.29 3.76 5.56
C SER A 56 -14.56 2.55 4.96
N ASN A 57 -13.99 1.70 5.83
CA ASN A 57 -13.33 0.45 5.48
C ASN A 57 -14.29 -0.73 5.64
N TYR A 58 -14.57 -1.42 4.54
CA TYR A 58 -15.39 -2.62 4.45
C TYR A 58 -14.51 -3.86 4.53
N LEU A 59 -14.79 -4.72 5.51
CA LEU A 59 -13.93 -5.84 5.90
C LEU A 59 -14.78 -7.07 6.22
N VAL A 60 -14.36 -8.27 5.79
CA VAL A 60 -14.94 -9.52 6.32
C VAL A 60 -14.73 -9.58 7.85
N MET A 61 -15.80 -9.89 8.59
CA MET A 61 -15.77 -10.01 10.05
C MET A 61 -14.79 -11.09 10.50
N LYS A 62 -14.09 -10.87 11.64
CA LYS A 62 -13.01 -11.76 12.11
C LYS A 62 -13.41 -13.25 12.16
N LYS A 63 -14.64 -13.55 12.59
CA LYS A 63 -15.22 -14.91 12.66
C LYS A 63 -15.48 -15.59 11.31
N HIS A 64 -15.45 -14.85 10.20
CA HIS A 64 -15.73 -15.36 8.85
C HIS A 64 -14.52 -15.31 7.90
N ARG A 65 -13.37 -14.77 8.34
CA ARG A 65 -12.19 -14.55 7.48
C ARG A 65 -11.49 -15.81 6.96
N SER A 66 -11.67 -16.95 7.63
CA SER A 66 -11.13 -18.23 7.16
C SER A 66 -11.95 -18.77 5.99
N THR A 67 -13.28 -18.65 6.05
CA THR A 67 -14.21 -19.25 5.08
C THR A 67 -14.72 -18.30 4.01
N HIS A 68 -14.62 -16.98 4.21
CA HIS A 68 -15.17 -15.98 3.29
C HIS A 68 -14.15 -14.90 2.91
N THR A 69 -14.32 -14.36 1.70
CA THR A 69 -13.62 -13.17 1.20
C THR A 69 -14.64 -12.18 0.60
N ILE A 70 -14.27 -10.91 0.42
CA ILE A 70 -15.05 -10.03 -0.45
C ILE A 70 -14.73 -10.43 -1.90
N GLY A 71 -15.76 -10.85 -2.63
CA GLY A 71 -15.75 -11.21 -4.04
C GLY A 71 -15.85 -9.96 -4.91
N ALA A 72 -16.78 -9.97 -5.87
CA ALA A 72 -17.03 -8.81 -6.71
C ALA A 72 -17.37 -7.56 -5.87
N VAL A 73 -16.87 -6.41 -6.31
CA VAL A 73 -17.16 -5.10 -5.71
C VAL A 73 -17.87 -4.25 -6.76
N VAL A 74 -19.10 -3.86 -6.45
CA VAL A 74 -20.00 -3.11 -7.34
C VAL A 74 -20.52 -1.85 -6.63
N ASP A 75 -21.04 -0.89 -7.38
CA ASP A 75 -21.80 0.25 -6.85
C ASP A 75 -23.00 0.47 -7.78
N LYS A 76 -24.11 -0.19 -7.47
CA LYS A 76 -25.21 -0.46 -8.39
C LYS A 76 -24.66 -1.21 -9.62
N GLU A 77 -25.06 -0.78 -10.82
CA GLU A 77 -24.63 -1.35 -12.11
C GLU A 77 -23.12 -1.19 -12.43
N ASN A 78 -22.33 -0.50 -11.58
CA ASN A 78 -20.90 -0.26 -11.82
C ASN A 78 -20.03 -1.35 -11.19
N LEU A 79 -19.60 -2.34 -11.98
CA LEU A 79 -18.56 -3.29 -11.55
C LEU A 79 -17.20 -2.58 -11.43
N LEU A 80 -16.65 -2.52 -10.21
CA LEU A 80 -15.33 -1.94 -9.95
C LEU A 80 -14.23 -3.01 -10.08
N VAL A 81 -14.40 -4.13 -9.39
CA VAL A 81 -13.43 -5.24 -9.39
C VAL A 81 -14.15 -6.58 -9.37
N ASN A 82 -13.81 -7.47 -10.30
CA ASN A 82 -14.40 -8.80 -10.41
C ASN A 82 -13.95 -9.74 -9.27
N SER A 83 -14.70 -10.80 -9.02
CA SER A 83 -14.30 -11.91 -8.16
C SER A 83 -13.20 -12.76 -8.82
N SER A 84 -12.46 -13.51 -8.02
CA SER A 84 -11.46 -14.51 -8.44
C SER A 84 -11.29 -15.54 -7.34
N GLU A 85 -11.11 -16.81 -7.70
CA GLU A 85 -10.87 -17.91 -6.76
C GLU A 85 -9.49 -17.78 -6.08
N GLU A 86 -8.54 -17.08 -6.70
CA GLU A 86 -7.22 -16.81 -6.11
C GLU A 86 -7.26 -15.78 -4.95
N ASN A 87 -8.41 -15.12 -4.71
CA ASN A 87 -8.55 -14.06 -3.71
C ASN A 87 -8.51 -14.61 -2.27
N MET A 88 -7.37 -14.48 -1.61
CA MET A 88 -7.25 -14.81 -0.18
C MET A 88 -7.94 -13.81 0.74
N GLY A 89 -8.05 -12.56 0.30
CA GLY A 89 -8.69 -11.49 1.05
C GLY A 89 -8.78 -10.22 0.24
N ARG A 90 -9.85 -9.44 0.44
CA ARG A 90 -10.06 -8.15 -0.20
C ARG A 90 -10.55 -7.15 0.84
N TYR A 91 -10.10 -5.90 0.69
CA TYR A 91 -10.41 -4.78 1.56
C TYR A 91 -10.87 -3.62 0.69
N VAL A 92 -11.99 -2.99 1.04
CA VAL A 92 -12.54 -1.86 0.27
C VAL A 92 -12.62 -0.64 1.17
N LEU A 93 -11.96 0.44 0.78
CA LEU A 93 -12.08 1.76 1.40
C LEU A 93 -12.95 2.63 0.48
N VAL A 94 -13.98 3.25 1.05
CA VAL A 94 -14.81 4.27 0.39
C VAL A 94 -14.60 5.59 1.10
N VAL A 95 -14.28 6.66 0.36
CA VAL A 95 -14.10 8.01 0.90
C VAL A 95 -15.05 8.98 0.17
N PRO A 96 -15.98 9.63 0.89
CA PRO A 96 -16.76 10.73 0.33
C PRO A 96 -15.89 11.98 0.18
N ILE A 97 -16.05 12.70 -0.92
CA ILE A 97 -15.38 13.98 -1.20
C ILE A 97 -16.45 15.08 -1.16
N GLY A 98 -16.07 16.28 -0.69
CA GLY A 98 -17.04 17.33 -0.30
C GLY A 98 -17.91 17.90 -1.42
N ASP A 99 -17.57 17.68 -2.68
CA ASP A 99 -18.33 18.06 -3.87
C ASP A 99 -19.41 17.02 -4.26
N GLY A 100 -19.51 15.92 -3.52
CA GLY A 100 -20.33 14.75 -3.89
C GLY A 100 -19.57 13.71 -4.73
N SER A 101 -18.30 13.94 -5.06
CA SER A 101 -17.44 12.88 -5.61
C SER A 101 -17.25 11.77 -4.57
N ARG A 102 -16.93 10.57 -5.05
CA ARG A 102 -16.62 9.40 -4.23
C ARG A 102 -15.36 8.72 -4.75
N TYR A 103 -14.41 8.50 -3.86
CA TYR A 103 -13.21 7.71 -4.12
C TYR A 103 -13.36 6.31 -3.51
N VAL A 104 -12.90 5.29 -4.23
CA VAL A 104 -12.90 3.90 -3.79
C VAL A 104 -11.53 3.28 -4.04
N ARG A 105 -10.96 2.64 -3.02
CA ARG A 105 -9.73 1.84 -3.10
C ARG A 105 -10.05 0.39 -2.76
N VAL A 106 -9.73 -0.53 -3.66
CA VAL A 106 -9.84 -1.97 -3.45
C VAL A 106 -8.43 -2.54 -3.35
N VAL A 107 -8.07 -3.05 -2.16
CA VAL A 107 -6.83 -3.81 -1.96
C VAL A 107 -7.17 -5.28 -2.00
N THR A 108 -6.73 -5.98 -3.05
CA THR A 108 -6.89 -7.43 -3.21
C THR A 108 -5.57 -8.11 -2.87
N ARG A 109 -5.59 -9.11 -1.99
CA ARG A 109 -4.49 -10.05 -1.78
C ARG A 109 -4.87 -11.40 -2.37
N SER A 110 -4.11 -11.85 -3.36
CA SER A 110 -4.29 -13.15 -4.01
C SER A 110 -3.11 -14.10 -3.75
N ARG A 111 -3.29 -15.37 -4.10
CA ARG A 111 -2.23 -16.38 -4.07
C ARG A 111 -2.33 -17.30 -5.27
N THR A 112 -1.24 -17.39 -6.02
CA THR A 112 -1.08 -18.27 -7.17
C THR A 112 0.05 -19.25 -6.85
N GLY A 113 -0.30 -20.50 -6.53
CA GLY A 113 0.65 -21.51 -6.04
C GLY A 113 1.25 -21.16 -4.66
N SER A 114 2.56 -20.99 -4.59
CA SER A 114 3.28 -20.55 -3.38
C SER A 114 3.40 -19.03 -3.24
N ASN A 115 3.15 -18.28 -4.32
CA ASN A 115 3.40 -16.85 -4.38
C ASN A 115 2.18 -16.06 -3.91
N TYR A 116 2.43 -15.01 -3.12
CA TYR A 116 1.40 -14.06 -2.68
C TYR A 116 1.55 -12.76 -3.47
N PHE A 117 0.45 -12.26 -3.99
CA PHE A 117 0.40 -10.98 -4.67
C PHE A 117 -0.57 -10.06 -3.93
N THR A 118 -0.31 -8.76 -3.99
CA THR A 118 -1.27 -7.74 -3.59
C THR A 118 -1.41 -6.76 -4.73
N ALA A 119 -2.63 -6.26 -4.93
CA ALA A 119 -2.98 -5.30 -5.96
C ALA A 119 -3.87 -4.23 -5.35
N VAL A 120 -3.63 -2.98 -5.71
CA VAL A 120 -4.39 -1.81 -5.29
C VAL A 120 -5.04 -1.18 -6.51
N ASP A 121 -6.34 -1.41 -6.66
CA ASP A 121 -7.17 -0.74 -7.65
C ASP A 121 -7.81 0.51 -7.02
N GLU A 122 -7.69 1.65 -7.69
CA GLU A 122 -8.23 2.93 -7.24
C GLU A 122 -9.20 3.49 -8.28
N PHE A 123 -10.35 3.95 -7.82
CA PHE A 123 -11.45 4.46 -8.63
C PHE A 123 -11.96 5.78 -8.06
N ILE A 124 -12.47 6.65 -8.94
CA ILE A 124 -13.13 7.90 -8.57
C ILE A 124 -14.39 8.09 -9.42
N LYS A 125 -15.45 8.61 -8.80
CA LYS A 125 -16.71 9.00 -9.43
C LYS A 125 -16.98 10.45 -9.09
N GLY A 126 -17.02 11.32 -10.10
CA GLY A 126 -17.42 12.72 -9.95
C GLY A 126 -18.93 12.88 -9.69
N PRO A 127 -19.40 14.03 -9.18
CA PRO A 127 -20.81 14.24 -8.84
C PRO A 127 -21.76 14.13 -10.04
N SER A 128 -21.26 14.41 -11.26
CA SER A 128 -22.01 14.31 -12.51
C SER A 128 -21.64 13.07 -13.34
N ASN A 129 -20.77 12.19 -12.84
CA ASN A 129 -20.33 11.01 -13.59
C ASN A 129 -21.29 9.84 -13.35
N PHE A 130 -21.82 9.24 -14.43
CA PHE A 130 -22.68 8.06 -14.32
C PHE A 130 -21.93 6.85 -13.72
N GLY A 131 -20.66 6.69 -14.05
CA GLY A 131 -19.80 5.61 -13.55
C GLY A 131 -18.44 6.06 -13.03
N TYR A 132 -17.65 5.07 -12.60
CA TYR A 132 -16.31 5.29 -12.05
C TYR A 132 -15.24 5.30 -13.16
N SER A 133 -14.23 6.15 -13.00
CA SER A 133 -12.96 6.07 -13.72
C SER A 133 -11.88 5.51 -12.81
N ARG A 134 -10.91 4.78 -13.38
CA ARG A 134 -9.68 4.42 -12.66
C ARG A 134 -8.88 5.69 -12.38
N VAL A 135 -8.32 5.80 -11.17
CA VAL A 135 -7.49 6.95 -10.78
C VAL A 135 -6.19 6.93 -11.59
N SER A 136 -5.87 8.07 -12.20
CA SER A 136 -4.63 8.33 -12.91
C SER A 136 -4.07 9.65 -12.40
N ARG A 137 -2.77 9.67 -12.04
CA ARG A 137 -2.12 10.81 -11.40
C ARG A 137 -1.03 11.39 -12.29
N ILE A 138 -0.92 12.71 -12.30
CA ILE A 138 0.21 13.43 -12.88
C ILE A 138 1.41 13.29 -11.93
N SER A 139 2.54 12.84 -12.47
CA SER A 139 3.81 12.78 -11.77
C SER A 139 4.44 14.18 -11.71
N LEU A 140 4.71 14.67 -10.49
CA LEU A 140 5.36 15.97 -10.25
C LEU A 140 6.86 15.78 -9.98
N ASP A 141 7.72 16.52 -10.68
CA ASP A 141 9.14 16.65 -10.30
C ASP A 141 9.23 17.59 -9.07
N LEU A 142 9.82 17.10 -7.98
CA LEU A 142 10.10 17.84 -6.75
C LEU A 142 11.61 18.13 -6.66
N ASP A 143 12.01 19.39 -6.50
CA ASP A 143 13.37 19.76 -6.07
C ASP A 143 13.31 20.35 -4.66
N ILE A 144 13.86 19.64 -3.69
CA ILE A 144 13.79 19.95 -2.26
C ILE A 144 14.33 21.36 -1.94
N LEU A 145 15.35 21.82 -2.67
CA LEU A 145 16.00 23.11 -2.40
C LEU A 145 15.21 24.32 -2.93
N THR A 146 14.38 24.12 -3.96
CA THR A 146 13.67 25.22 -4.63
C THR A 146 12.16 25.14 -4.53
N GLN A 147 11.60 24.02 -4.05
CA GLN A 147 10.16 23.83 -3.94
C GLN A 147 9.55 24.79 -2.92
N GLN A 148 8.52 25.52 -3.36
CA GLN A 148 7.66 26.32 -2.51
C GLN A 148 6.28 25.65 -2.37
N SER A 149 5.57 25.94 -1.28
CA SER A 149 4.18 25.50 -1.11
C SER A 149 3.32 26.05 -2.24
N SER A 150 2.40 25.22 -2.76
CA SER A 150 1.57 25.53 -3.92
C SER A 150 0.18 24.92 -3.77
N ASN A 151 -0.67 25.05 -4.79
CA ASN A 151 -1.94 24.32 -4.87
C ASN A 151 -1.75 22.81 -5.07
N LEU A 152 -0.57 22.34 -5.48
CA LEU A 152 -0.27 20.91 -5.67
C LEU A 152 0.48 20.28 -4.48
N ILE A 153 1.43 21.01 -3.90
CA ILE A 153 2.37 20.50 -2.88
C ILE A 153 2.23 21.31 -1.58
N SER A 154 1.98 20.62 -0.47
CA SER A 154 2.12 21.15 0.89
C SER A 154 3.55 20.93 1.39
N ILE A 155 4.06 21.90 2.16
CA ILE A 155 5.32 21.79 2.90
C ILE A 155 5.01 22.06 4.38
N ASP A 156 5.11 21.03 5.21
CA ASP A 156 5.02 21.16 6.66
C ASP A 156 6.45 21.32 7.22
N VAL A 157 6.72 22.41 7.93
CA VAL A 157 8.05 22.70 8.51
C VAL A 157 7.98 22.64 10.03
N PHE A 158 8.91 21.93 10.66
CA PHE A 158 9.00 21.76 12.11
C PHE A 158 10.46 21.71 12.59
N PRO A 159 10.75 21.96 13.89
CA PRO A 159 12.11 21.87 14.41
C PRO A 159 12.70 20.46 14.23
N ASP A 160 13.96 20.37 13.80
CA ASP A 160 14.64 19.09 13.64
C ASP A 160 14.92 18.44 15.02
N PRO A 161 14.52 17.17 15.24
CA PRO A 161 14.70 16.52 16.54
C PRO A 161 16.16 16.20 16.89
N TYR A 162 17.07 16.24 15.92
CA TYR A 162 18.50 15.93 16.08
C TYR A 162 19.39 17.18 16.14
N SER A 163 18.93 18.31 15.61
CA SER A 163 19.69 19.57 15.60
C SER A 163 18.78 20.77 15.86
N PRO A 164 18.84 21.41 17.04
CA PRO A 164 17.98 22.56 17.39
C PRO A 164 18.13 23.80 16.50
N GLN A 165 19.14 23.83 15.63
CA GLN A 165 19.42 24.93 14.70
C GLN A 165 18.92 24.66 13.27
N SER A 166 18.51 23.41 12.97
CA SER A 166 17.93 23.05 11.67
C SER A 166 16.42 22.81 11.77
N VAL A 167 15.78 22.75 10.61
CA VAL A 167 14.37 22.43 10.46
C VAL A 167 14.21 21.17 9.63
N THR A 168 13.21 20.38 9.98
CA THR A 168 12.71 19.30 9.14
C THR A 168 11.59 19.86 8.24
N ALA A 169 11.68 19.58 6.94
CA ALA A 169 10.63 19.90 5.97
C ALA A 169 10.00 18.63 5.42
N LYS A 170 8.67 18.53 5.47
CA LYS A 170 7.90 17.40 4.92
C LYS A 170 7.06 17.86 3.74
N PHE A 171 7.38 17.33 2.56
CA PHE A 171 6.71 17.58 1.30
C PHE A 171 5.64 16.50 1.07
N THR A 172 4.41 16.93 0.81
CA THR A 172 3.27 16.04 0.47
C THR A 172 2.45 16.65 -0.66
N VAL A 173 1.70 15.83 -1.39
CA VAL A 173 0.65 16.37 -2.27
C VAL A 173 -0.51 16.88 -1.41
N ASN A 174 -1.06 18.05 -1.74
CA ASN A 174 -2.23 18.61 -1.05
C ASN A 174 -3.38 17.61 -1.05
N LYS A 175 -4.15 17.56 0.05
CA LYS A 175 -5.21 16.56 0.25
C LYS A 175 -6.25 16.59 -0.88
N GLU A 176 -6.62 17.79 -1.35
CA GLU A 176 -7.55 17.99 -2.47
C GLU A 176 -7.02 17.46 -3.82
N MET A 177 -5.70 17.36 -3.97
CA MET A 177 -5.02 16.94 -5.20
C MET A 177 -4.51 15.48 -5.13
N MET A 178 -4.71 14.76 -4.03
CA MET A 178 -4.14 13.41 -3.80
C MET A 178 -4.61 12.33 -4.81
N HIS A 179 -5.71 12.58 -5.52
CA HIS A 179 -6.25 11.71 -6.57
C HIS A 179 -5.87 12.17 -7.98
N GLN A 180 -5.25 13.34 -8.12
CA GLN A 180 -4.89 13.96 -9.41
C GLN A 180 -3.37 14.05 -9.62
N ALA A 181 -2.58 14.12 -8.54
CA ALA A 181 -1.14 14.28 -8.59
C ALA A 181 -0.41 13.38 -7.58
N VAL A 182 0.84 13.06 -7.88
CA VAL A 182 1.78 12.36 -6.99
C VAL A 182 3.17 12.99 -7.10
N ILE A 183 3.92 13.07 -6.00
CA ILE A 183 5.35 13.41 -6.07
C ILE A 183 6.05 12.26 -6.80
N GLY A 184 6.58 12.53 -7.98
CA GLY A 184 7.29 11.57 -8.81
C GLY A 184 8.79 11.64 -8.53
N ARG A 185 9.55 12.17 -9.50
CA ARG A 185 10.99 12.34 -9.34
C ARG A 185 11.31 13.32 -8.21
N VAL A 186 12.23 12.94 -7.34
CA VAL A 186 12.76 13.74 -6.22
C VAL A 186 14.20 14.13 -6.53
N LYS A 187 14.49 15.43 -6.43
CA LYS A 187 15.81 16.04 -6.63
C LYS A 187 16.23 16.83 -5.39
N TYR A 188 17.54 17.05 -5.32
CA TYR A 188 18.18 17.97 -4.40
C TYR A 188 19.18 18.79 -5.21
N GLY A 189 18.73 19.92 -5.76
CA GLY A 189 19.50 20.71 -6.74
C GLY A 189 19.88 19.88 -7.97
N LYS A 190 21.19 19.70 -8.21
CA LYS A 190 21.72 18.93 -9.35
C LYS A 190 21.50 17.41 -9.23
N TYR A 191 21.19 16.90 -8.04
CA TYR A 191 21.09 15.46 -7.77
C TYR A 191 19.70 14.90 -7.99
N VAL A 192 19.60 13.74 -8.64
CA VAL A 192 18.40 12.91 -8.63
C VAL A 192 18.51 11.94 -7.44
N VAL A 193 17.60 12.06 -6.48
CA VAL A 193 17.56 11.23 -5.27
C VAL A 193 16.70 9.99 -5.51
N ASN A 194 15.60 10.14 -6.26
CA ASN A 194 14.73 9.04 -6.67
C ASN A 194 13.96 9.41 -7.93
N ASP A 195 13.82 8.50 -8.89
CA ASP A 195 13.02 8.67 -10.11
C ASP A 195 12.06 7.50 -10.37
N GLY A 196 11.91 6.58 -9.42
CA GLY A 196 10.97 5.46 -9.50
C GLY A 196 9.53 5.95 -9.43
N VAL A 197 8.82 5.90 -10.57
CA VAL A 197 7.43 6.36 -10.71
C VAL A 197 6.45 5.29 -11.19
N GLU A 198 6.95 4.14 -11.68
CA GLU A 198 6.09 3.06 -12.18
C GLU A 198 5.21 2.51 -11.05
N GLY A 199 3.90 2.46 -11.28
CA GLY A 199 2.94 1.99 -10.30
C GLY A 199 2.79 2.84 -9.03
N LEU A 200 3.36 4.05 -8.98
CA LEU A 200 3.32 4.90 -7.79
C LEU A 200 1.90 5.43 -7.50
N ILE A 201 1.44 5.27 -6.27
CA ILE A 201 0.11 5.72 -5.78
C ILE A 201 0.25 6.97 -4.91
N GLU A 202 1.19 6.95 -3.97
CA GLU A 202 1.38 8.00 -2.96
C GLU A 202 2.87 8.14 -2.69
N ARG A 203 3.36 9.38 -2.56
CA ARG A 203 4.71 9.66 -2.09
C ARG A 203 4.72 10.88 -1.18
N SER A 204 5.51 10.79 -0.11
CA SER A 204 5.90 11.94 0.70
C SER A 204 7.42 11.91 0.92
N VAL A 205 8.00 13.09 1.10
CA VAL A 205 9.45 13.27 1.24
C VAL A 205 9.68 14.10 2.49
N THR A 206 10.61 13.66 3.34
CA THR A 206 11.07 14.39 4.52
C THR A 206 12.54 14.72 4.34
N TRP A 207 12.92 15.99 4.53
CA TRP A 207 14.30 16.48 4.52
C TRP A 207 14.67 16.98 5.92
N GLU A 208 15.83 16.53 6.42
CA GLU A 208 16.38 16.77 7.76
C GLU A 208 17.86 17.17 7.67
N GLY A 209 18.43 17.66 8.76
CA GLY A 209 19.86 17.98 8.91
C GLY A 209 20.34 19.28 8.23
N GLY A 210 19.52 19.85 7.33
CA GLY A 210 19.80 21.13 6.66
C GLY A 210 20.70 20.98 5.43
N PRO A 211 21.33 22.08 4.96
CA PRO A 211 22.12 22.05 3.73
C PRO A 211 23.45 21.31 3.82
N ASP A 212 24.08 21.29 5.01
CA ASP A 212 25.44 20.77 5.23
C ASP A 212 25.48 19.27 5.57
N ASP A 213 24.39 18.72 6.15
CA ASP A 213 24.17 17.28 6.40
C ASP A 213 22.76 16.86 5.94
N PRO A 214 22.45 16.92 4.62
CA PRO A 214 21.10 16.68 4.15
C PRO A 214 20.75 15.19 4.20
N ARG A 215 19.73 14.86 4.99
CA ARG A 215 19.17 13.51 5.11
C ARG A 215 17.76 13.51 4.53
N ILE A 216 17.47 12.58 3.62
CA ILE A 216 16.20 12.55 2.89
C ILE A 216 15.52 11.19 3.11
N THR A 217 14.33 11.19 3.70
CA THR A 217 13.49 9.99 3.82
C THR A 217 12.34 10.08 2.82
N ILE A 218 12.21 9.08 1.95
CA ILE A 218 11.13 8.98 0.97
C ILE A 218 10.20 7.82 1.39
N LEU A 219 8.93 8.15 1.63
CA LEU A 219 7.86 7.19 1.87
C LEU A 219 7.00 7.07 0.60
N SER A 220 6.98 5.89 -0.02
CA SER A 220 6.22 5.60 -1.25
C SER A 220 5.24 4.44 -1.05
N LEU A 221 4.04 4.52 -1.64
CA LEU A 221 3.09 3.41 -1.81
C LEU A 221 2.94 3.10 -3.30
N TYR A 222 2.97 1.81 -3.66
CA TYR A 222 2.81 1.36 -5.04
C TYR A 222 1.54 0.50 -5.24
N LYS A 223 1.20 0.25 -6.51
CA LYS A 223 0.04 -0.56 -6.96
C LYS A 223 0.09 -2.03 -6.54
N ASP A 224 1.24 -2.55 -6.16
CA ASP A 224 1.40 -3.86 -5.53
C ASP A 224 1.00 -3.87 -4.04
N GLY A 225 0.63 -2.70 -3.48
CA GLY A 225 0.29 -2.53 -2.07
C GLY A 225 1.50 -2.44 -1.14
N MET A 226 2.72 -2.33 -1.67
CA MET A 226 3.93 -2.22 -0.88
C MET A 226 4.26 -0.77 -0.56
N TYR A 227 4.51 -0.51 0.72
CA TYR A 227 5.10 0.73 1.21
C TYR A 227 6.61 0.58 1.32
N TYR A 228 7.35 1.51 0.75
CA TYR A 228 8.80 1.63 0.84
C TYR A 228 9.14 2.90 1.61
N GLU A 229 9.85 2.74 2.73
CA GLU A 229 10.55 3.81 3.44
C GLU A 229 12.03 3.68 3.06
N ILE A 230 12.53 4.60 2.23
CA ILE A 230 13.94 4.61 1.78
C ILE A 230 14.60 5.86 2.36
N ARG A 231 15.76 5.69 2.99
CA ARG A 231 16.53 6.79 3.59
C ARG A 231 17.81 7.00 2.81
N TYR A 232 18.07 8.25 2.45
CA TYR A 232 19.22 8.70 1.72
C TYR A 232 20.06 9.62 2.58
N VAL A 233 21.38 9.42 2.53
CA VAL A 233 22.39 10.31 3.10
C VAL A 233 23.23 10.87 1.95
N PHE A 234 23.79 12.06 2.15
CA PHE A 234 24.69 12.68 1.19
C PHE A 234 26.15 12.38 1.57
N GLU A 235 26.92 11.88 0.62
CA GLU A 235 28.35 11.59 0.78
C GLU A 235 29.14 12.48 -0.19
N THR A 236 30.24 13.07 0.29
CA THR A 236 31.09 13.98 -0.50
C THR A 236 32.30 13.28 -1.12
N GLU A 237 32.65 12.09 -0.64
CA GLU A 237 33.80 11.29 -1.08
C GLU A 237 33.44 9.79 -1.02
N PRO A 238 33.88 8.96 -1.99
CA PRO A 238 34.68 9.30 -3.17
C PRO A 238 33.87 9.91 -4.32
N ASP A 239 32.55 9.67 -4.36
CA ASP A 239 31.63 10.16 -5.39
C ASP A 239 30.59 11.09 -4.73
N GLU A 240 30.51 12.35 -5.18
CA GLU A 240 29.59 13.35 -4.60
C GLU A 240 28.12 12.99 -4.95
N GLY A 241 27.30 12.58 -3.97
CA GLY A 241 25.95 12.09 -4.27
C GLY A 241 25.10 11.63 -3.08
N PHE A 242 23.86 11.22 -3.37
CA PHE A 242 22.95 10.61 -2.40
C PHE A 242 22.96 9.09 -2.51
N HIS A 243 23.22 8.42 -1.39
CA HIS A 243 23.30 6.96 -1.30
C HIS A 243 22.15 6.42 -0.44
N ASN A 244 21.58 5.28 -0.84
CA ASN A 244 20.55 4.59 -0.05
C ASN A 244 21.21 3.96 1.18
N TYR A 245 20.94 4.53 2.35
CA TYR A 245 21.45 4.08 3.64
C TYR A 245 20.63 2.93 4.24
N SER A 246 19.30 2.95 4.04
CA SER A 246 18.41 1.91 4.54
C SER A 246 17.08 1.89 3.81
N ASP A 247 16.63 0.71 3.44
CA ASP A 247 15.27 0.44 2.98
C ASP A 247 14.44 -0.30 4.05
N LYS A 248 13.14 0.03 4.12
CA LYS A 248 12.19 -0.68 4.95
C LYS A 248 10.88 -0.87 4.20
N ILE A 249 10.57 -2.14 3.95
CA ILE A 249 9.42 -2.57 3.18
C ILE A 249 8.30 -2.99 4.15
N ARG A 250 7.08 -2.48 3.91
CA ARG A 250 5.85 -2.88 4.60
C ARG A 250 4.80 -3.27 3.55
N LEU A 251 3.91 -4.20 3.88
CA LEU A 251 2.65 -4.34 3.12
C LEU A 251 1.63 -3.35 3.68
N ILE A 252 0.79 -2.75 2.83
CA ILE A 252 -0.35 -1.93 3.28
C ILE A 252 -1.25 -2.70 4.25
N HIS A 253 -1.36 -2.21 5.48
CA HIS A 253 -2.29 -2.76 6.46
C HIS A 253 -3.69 -2.18 6.23
N SER A 254 -4.71 -3.04 6.23
CA SER A 254 -6.11 -2.67 5.96
C SER A 254 -6.84 -1.99 7.13
N TYR A 255 -6.09 -1.33 8.02
CA TYR A 255 -6.59 -0.70 9.25
C TYR A 255 -6.07 0.72 9.48
N GLU A 256 -5.38 1.31 8.50
CA GLU A 256 -4.90 2.69 8.51
C GLU A 256 -5.90 3.60 7.74
#